data_AF-A0ABD0XLK4-F1
#
_entry.id   AF-A0ABD0XLK4-F1
#
_cell.length_a   1.000
_cell.length_b   1.000
_cell.length_c   1.000
_cell.angle_alpha   90.00
_cell.angle_beta   90.00
_cell.angle_gamma   90.00
#
_symmetry.space_group_name_H-M   'P 1'
#
loop_
_entity.id
_entity.type
_entity.pdbx_description
1 polymer ?
#
loop_
_entity_poly.entity_id
_entity_poly.type
_entity_poly.pdbx_seq_one_letter_code
_entity_poly.pdbx_strand_id
1 'polypeptide(L)'
;MTAGDVVGIWEVALSDGVYKIEFEHGTTTGKRVVWINGEEVLRRDWMFKLVGKETFKVGGMETKATVNIEAISGFTYEYTLEIDGKSLQKFTDNRSKVTKTWVLQVDGVDCRIVLVSFQVPDHPQGVTRA
;
A
#
# COMPACT_ATOMS: atom_id res chain seq x y z
N MET A 1 14.10 3.71 -5.98
CA MET A 1 12.87 3.12 -5.40
C MET A 1 11.71 3.99 -5.80
N THR A 2 10.90 3.58 -6.79
CA THR A 2 9.72 4.35 -7.19
C THR A 2 8.63 4.10 -6.15
N ALA A 3 8.44 5.04 -5.24
CA ALA A 3 7.46 5.03 -4.14
C ALA A 3 5.98 5.08 -4.61
N GLY A 4 5.68 4.74 -5.87
CA GLY A 4 4.39 5.03 -6.49
C GLY A 4 3.27 4.04 -6.15
N ASP A 5 3.60 2.77 -5.93
CA ASP A 5 2.60 1.70 -5.92
C ASP A 5 2.58 0.87 -4.60
N VAL A 6 3.33 1.29 -3.57
CA VAL A 6 3.29 0.65 -2.24
C VAL A 6 1.96 0.99 -1.57
N VAL A 7 1.17 -0.03 -1.27
CA VAL A 7 -0.21 0.09 -0.74
C VAL A 7 -0.34 -0.41 0.71
N GLY A 8 0.66 -1.11 1.22
CA GLY A 8 0.68 -1.60 2.60
C GLY A 8 2.09 -1.77 3.13
N ILE A 9 2.28 -1.40 4.40
CA ILE A 9 3.53 -1.59 5.15
C ILE A 9 3.17 -2.17 6.51
N TRP A 10 3.80 -3.27 6.88
CA TRP A 10 3.62 -3.94 8.18
C TRP A 10 4.97 -4.12 8.85
N GLU A 11 5.02 -3.87 10.16
CA GLU A 11 6.13 -4.28 11.00
C GLU A 11 5.69 -5.51 11.80
N VAL A 12 6.35 -6.64 11.58
CA VAL A 12 6.01 -7.93 12.17
C VAL A 12 7.12 -8.37 13.12
N ALA A 13 6.79 -8.49 14.41
CA ALA A 13 7.69 -9.09 15.38
C ALA A 13 7.56 -10.63 15.33
N LEU A 14 8.64 -11.31 14.97
CA LEU A 14 8.81 -12.75 15.04
C LEU A 14 9.81 -13.12 16.15
N SER A 15 10.02 -14.40 16.39
CA SER A 15 10.95 -14.89 17.43
C SER A 15 12.40 -14.48 17.17
N ASP A 16 12.76 -14.23 15.92
CA ASP A 16 14.12 -13.95 15.45
C ASP A 16 14.35 -12.49 15.06
N GLY A 17 13.33 -11.62 15.16
CA GLY A 17 13.49 -10.20 14.91
C GLY A 17 12.21 -9.49 14.46
N VAL A 18 12.35 -8.20 14.15
CA VAL A 18 11.28 -7.39 13.55
C VAL A 18 11.52 -7.29 12.05
N TYR A 19 10.48 -7.58 11.27
CA TYR A 19 10.50 -7.59 9.82
C TYR A 19 9.58 -6.51 9.27
N LYS A 20 10.11 -5.65 8.41
CA LYS A 20 9.32 -4.68 7.65
C LYS A 20 8.89 -5.32 6.34
N ILE A 21 7.58 -5.51 6.17
CA ILE A 21 6.97 -6.07 4.97
C ILE A 21 6.29 -4.95 4.21
N GLU A 22 6.60 -4.81 2.92
CA GLU A 22 6.02 -3.81 2.03
C GLU A 22 5.32 -4.52 0.88
N PHE A 23 4.10 -4.08 0.55
CA PHE A 23 3.34 -4.65 -0.55
C PHE A 23 3.01 -3.59 -1.60
N GLU A 24 3.34 -3.91 -2.85
CA GLU A 24 3.01 -3.15 -4.04
C GLU A 24 1.79 -3.73 -4.74
N HIS A 25 0.84 -2.89 -5.18
CA HIS A 25 -0.26 -3.34 -6.01
C HIS A 25 -0.63 -2.33 -7.11
N GLY A 26 -0.23 -2.64 -8.34
CA GLY A 26 -0.58 -1.85 -9.52
C GLY A 26 -1.99 -2.20 -10.01
N THR A 27 -2.97 -1.34 -9.77
CA THR A 27 -4.38 -1.60 -10.14
C THR A 27 -4.68 -1.52 -11.64
N THR A 28 -3.76 -1.03 -12.46
CA THR A 28 -3.88 -1.01 -13.94
C THR A 28 -3.43 -2.33 -14.58
N THR A 29 -2.36 -2.94 -14.08
CA THR A 29 -1.76 -4.17 -14.65
C THR A 29 -2.00 -5.41 -13.78
N GLY A 30 -2.49 -5.22 -12.56
CA GLY A 30 -2.50 -6.25 -11.52
C GLY A 30 -1.11 -6.61 -11.00
N LYS A 31 -0.11 -5.73 -11.19
CA LYS A 31 1.25 -5.95 -10.67
C LYS A 31 1.21 -6.13 -9.16
N ARG A 32 1.95 -7.10 -8.63
CA ARG A 32 2.11 -7.34 -7.19
C ARG A 32 3.58 -7.52 -6.87
N VAL A 33 4.08 -6.85 -5.84
CA VAL A 33 5.46 -7.03 -5.36
C VAL A 33 5.43 -7.09 -3.84
N VAL A 34 6.20 -8.01 -3.26
CA VAL A 34 6.42 -8.07 -1.81
C VAL A 34 7.89 -7.82 -1.55
N TRP A 35 8.17 -6.91 -0.62
CA TRP A 35 9.50 -6.72 -0.07
C TRP A 35 9.54 -7.05 1.41
N ILE A 36 10.65 -7.61 1.87
CA ILE A 36 10.96 -7.85 3.27
C ILE A 36 12.28 -7.17 3.56
N ASN A 37 12.30 -6.22 4.50
CA ASN A 37 13.50 -5.46 4.87
C ASN A 37 14.21 -4.81 3.65
N GLY A 38 13.43 -4.41 2.64
CA GLY A 38 13.94 -3.82 1.40
C GLY A 38 14.38 -4.82 0.33
N GLU A 39 14.37 -6.12 0.61
CA GLU A 39 14.66 -7.18 -0.36
C GLU A 39 13.38 -7.68 -1.03
N GLU A 40 13.38 -7.81 -2.37
CA GLU A 40 12.25 -8.34 -3.11
C GLU A 40 12.16 -9.85 -2.95
N VAL A 41 11.03 -10.34 -2.46
CA VAL A 41 10.80 -11.78 -2.22
C VAL A 41 9.73 -12.38 -3.13
N LEU A 42 8.89 -11.53 -3.74
CA LEU A 42 7.84 -11.96 -4.66
C LEU A 42 7.54 -10.84 -5.67
N ARG A 43 7.39 -11.22 -6.95
CA ARG A 43 6.96 -10.32 -8.02
C ARG A 43 6.01 -11.02 -8.98
N ARG A 44 4.95 -10.29 -9.36
CA ARG A 44 4.04 -10.57 -10.46
C ARG A 44 3.92 -9.30 -11.29
N ASP A 45 4.42 -9.27 -12.51
CA ASP A 45 4.38 -8.05 -13.33
C ASP A 45 3.00 -7.78 -13.95
N TRP A 46 2.18 -8.82 -14.11
CA TRP A 46 0.85 -8.70 -14.69
C TRP A 46 -0.12 -9.75 -14.13
N MET A 47 -1.32 -9.30 -13.76
CA MET A 47 -2.43 -10.16 -13.35
C MET A 47 -3.76 -9.59 -13.82
N PHE A 48 -4.58 -10.43 -14.46
CA PHE A 48 -5.93 -10.02 -14.88
C PHE A 48 -6.85 -9.75 -13.69
N LYS A 49 -6.67 -10.49 -12.58
CA LYS A 49 -7.50 -10.38 -11.38
C LYS A 49 -6.82 -9.51 -10.33
N LEU A 50 -7.48 -8.43 -9.92
CA LEU A 50 -6.95 -7.48 -8.94
C LEU A 50 -7.11 -7.96 -7.49
N VAL A 51 -8.18 -8.68 -7.18
CA VAL A 51 -8.40 -9.30 -5.84
C VAL A 51 -7.79 -10.70 -5.75
N GLY A 52 -7.43 -11.14 -4.55
CA GLY A 52 -6.81 -12.44 -4.34
C GLY A 52 -5.87 -12.43 -3.15
N LYS A 53 -4.84 -13.27 -3.19
CA LYS A 53 -3.83 -13.34 -2.13
C LYS A 53 -2.47 -13.73 -2.67
N GLU A 54 -1.42 -13.25 -2.01
CA GLU A 54 -0.04 -13.68 -2.22
C GLU A 54 0.48 -14.27 -0.91
N THR A 55 1.08 -15.47 -0.99
CA THR A 55 1.66 -16.16 0.16
C THR A 55 3.17 -16.23 -0.01
N PHE A 56 3.91 -15.93 1.05
CA PHE A 56 5.37 -15.91 1.10
C PHE A 56 5.86 -16.31 2.50
N LYS A 57 7.18 -16.36 2.68
CA LYS A 57 7.84 -16.76 3.93
C LYS A 57 8.59 -15.56 4.52
N VAL A 58 8.62 -15.47 5.85
CA VAL A 58 9.29 -14.39 6.60
C VAL A 58 10.18 -14.98 7.69
N GLY A 59 11.37 -14.42 7.84
CA GLY A 59 12.33 -14.78 8.88
C GLY A 59 12.98 -16.15 8.75
N GLY A 60 13.87 -16.46 9.68
CA GLY A 60 14.70 -17.67 9.68
C GLY A 60 13.92 -18.97 9.91
N MET A 61 12.74 -18.89 10.54
CA MET A 61 11.83 -20.04 10.69
C MET A 61 10.91 -20.24 9.48
N GLU A 62 11.08 -19.45 8.41
CA GLU A 62 10.24 -19.51 7.21
C GLU A 62 8.73 -19.38 7.52
N THR A 63 8.39 -18.53 8.49
CA THR A 63 7.01 -18.32 8.94
C THR A 63 6.11 -17.91 7.78
N LYS A 64 4.95 -18.56 7.66
CA LYS A 64 4.03 -18.33 6.55
C LYS A 64 3.35 -16.98 6.72
N ALA A 65 3.49 -16.13 5.72
CA ALA A 65 2.79 -14.86 5.61
C ALA A 65 1.86 -14.86 4.39
N THR A 66 0.72 -14.18 4.48
CA THR A 66 -0.21 -14.01 3.36
C THR A 66 -0.77 -12.60 3.34
N VAL A 67 -0.61 -11.91 2.21
CA VAL A 67 -1.30 -10.65 1.94
C VAL A 67 -2.58 -10.98 1.18
N ASN A 68 -3.73 -10.63 1.77
CA ASN A 68 -5.04 -10.73 1.14
C ASN A 68 -5.43 -9.37 0.55
N ILE A 69 -6.00 -9.39 -0.65
CA ILE A 69 -6.48 -8.23 -1.40
C ILE A 69 -7.98 -8.42 -1.61
N GLU A 70 -8.76 -7.58 -0.97
CA GLU A 70 -10.22 -7.63 -1.02
C GLU A 70 -10.74 -6.35 -1.66
N ALA A 71 -11.75 -6.48 -2.53
CA ALA A 71 -12.45 -5.30 -3.04
C ALA A 71 -13.46 -4.84 -2.00
N ILE A 72 -13.44 -3.55 -1.70
CA ILE A 72 -14.48 -2.90 -0.89
C ILE A 72 -15.29 -1.95 -1.78
N SER A 73 -16.32 -1.28 -1.23
CA SER A 73 -17.20 -0.40 -2.00
C SER A 73 -16.45 0.73 -2.71
N GLY A 74 -16.87 1.09 -3.92
CA GLY A 74 -16.37 2.30 -4.60
C GLY A 74 -15.02 2.16 -5.28
N PHE A 75 -14.71 0.99 -5.88
CA PHE A 75 -13.47 0.72 -6.62
C PHE A 75 -12.19 0.84 -5.79
N THR A 76 -12.28 0.58 -4.47
CA THR A 76 -11.13 0.59 -3.56
C THR A 76 -10.81 -0.81 -3.07
N TYR A 77 -9.58 -1.01 -2.58
CA TYR A 77 -9.08 -2.30 -2.12
C TYR A 77 -8.65 -2.21 -0.65
N GLU A 78 -8.86 -3.29 0.08
CA GLU A 78 -8.33 -3.51 1.42
C GLU A 78 -7.21 -4.55 1.36
N TYR A 79 -6.15 -4.30 2.13
CA TYR A 79 -4.98 -5.17 2.22
C TYR A 79 -4.82 -5.65 3.65
N THR A 80 -4.83 -6.97 3.84
CA THR A 80 -4.65 -7.59 5.16
C THR A 80 -3.47 -8.53 5.14
N LEU A 81 -2.55 -8.36 6.08
CA LEU A 81 -1.46 -9.32 6.30
C LEU A 81 -1.85 -10.33 7.40
N GLU A 82 -1.69 -11.60 7.08
CA GLU A 82 -1.82 -12.73 7.99
C GLU A 82 -0.47 -13.40 8.21
N ILE A 83 -0.13 -13.68 9.47
CA ILE A 83 1.06 -14.41 9.89
C ILE A 83 0.59 -15.70 10.58
N ASP A 84 1.00 -16.87 10.08
CA ASP A 84 0.53 -18.19 10.53
C ASP A 84 -1.00 -18.30 10.64
N GLY A 85 -1.71 -17.67 9.70
CA GLY A 85 -3.17 -17.65 9.66
C GLY A 85 -3.83 -16.75 10.71
N LYS A 86 -3.07 -15.95 11.45
CA LYS A 86 -3.57 -14.89 12.33
C LYS A 86 -3.38 -13.53 11.66
N SER A 87 -4.47 -12.77 11.53
CA SER A 87 -4.45 -11.43 10.93
C SER A 87 -3.76 -10.45 11.88
N LEU A 88 -2.70 -9.79 11.43
CA LEU A 88 -1.90 -8.89 12.27
C LEU A 88 -2.41 -7.44 12.24
N GLN A 89 -2.80 -6.95 11.06
CA GLN A 89 -3.34 -5.60 10.86
C GLN A 89 -4.02 -5.45 9.49
N LYS A 90 -5.11 -4.68 9.46
CA LYS A 90 -5.84 -4.30 8.23
C LYS A 90 -5.42 -2.90 7.81
N PHE A 91 -5.04 -2.74 6.56
CA PHE A 91 -4.86 -1.42 5.94
C PHE A 91 -5.90 -1.27 4.83
N THR A 92 -6.84 -0.35 5.02
CA THR A 92 -7.60 0.21 3.91
C THR A 92 -6.63 1.08 3.11
N ASP A 93 -6.71 1.08 1.77
CA ASP A 93 -5.97 2.00 0.90
C ASP A 93 -6.16 3.46 1.37
N ASN A 94 -5.34 3.90 2.32
CA ASN A 94 -5.23 5.29 2.69
C ASN A 94 -4.26 5.89 1.69
N ARG A 95 -4.71 6.00 0.45
CA ARG A 95 -4.18 7.02 -0.45
C ARG A 95 -4.17 8.28 0.39
N SER A 96 -2.99 8.86 0.58
CA SER A 96 -2.72 10.11 1.29
C SER A 96 -3.35 11.31 0.59
N LYS A 97 -4.64 11.23 0.26
CA LYS A 97 -5.52 12.36 0.03
C LYS A 97 -5.89 12.88 1.41
N VAL A 98 -5.07 13.76 1.96
CA VAL A 98 -5.52 14.62 3.07
C VAL A 98 -6.61 15.52 2.48
N THR A 99 -7.83 15.01 2.48
CA THR A 99 -8.98 15.68 1.90
C THR A 99 -9.53 16.59 2.97
N LYS A 100 -9.22 17.88 2.87
CA LYS A 100 -9.87 18.87 3.73
C LYS A 100 -11.21 19.21 3.09
N THR A 101 -12.29 18.93 3.81
CA THR A 101 -13.65 19.24 3.38
C THR A 101 -14.20 20.33 4.27
N TRP A 102 -14.71 21.38 3.67
CA TRP A 102 -15.48 22.41 4.36
C TRP A 102 -16.89 22.44 3.78
N VAL A 103 -17.87 22.58 4.65
CA VAL A 103 -19.25 22.90 4.28
C VAL A 103 -19.48 24.33 4.73
N LEU A 104 -19.89 25.18 3.81
CA LEU A 104 -20.20 26.58 4.09
C LEU A 104 -21.48 26.99 3.36
N GLN A 105 -22.20 27.92 3.96
CA GLN A 105 -23.44 28.44 3.44
C GLN A 105 -23.15 29.69 2.60
N VAL A 106 -23.41 29.63 1.29
CA VAL A 106 -23.34 30.78 0.37
C VAL A 106 -24.77 31.09 -0.07
N ASP A 107 -25.28 32.28 0.26
CA ASP A 107 -26.66 32.71 -0.04
C ASP A 107 -27.76 31.72 0.41
N GLY A 108 -27.55 31.06 1.56
CA GLY A 108 -28.50 30.09 2.11
C GLY A 108 -28.43 28.70 1.45
N VAL A 109 -27.44 28.45 0.59
CA VAL A 109 -27.17 27.17 -0.04
C VAL A 109 -25.92 26.53 0.55
N ASP A 110 -26.04 25.28 1.00
CA ASP A 110 -24.89 24.49 1.43
C ASP A 110 -23.95 24.21 0.25
N CYS A 111 -22.74 24.75 0.34
CA CYS A 111 -21.66 24.56 -0.61
C CYS A 111 -20.56 23.71 0.03
N ARG A 112 -20.13 22.66 -0.67
CA ARG A 112 -19.07 21.76 -0.23
C ARG A 112 -17.80 22.01 -1.03
N ILE A 113 -16.75 22.43 -0.35
CA ILE A 113 -15.42 22.57 -0.94
C ILE A 113 -14.59 21.37 -0.53
N VAL A 114 -13.97 20.73 -1.53
CA VAL A 114 -13.09 19.58 -1.34
C VAL A 114 -11.72 19.95 -1.87
N LEU A 115 -10.75 20.08 -0.97
CA LEU A 115 -9.35 20.34 -1.33
C LEU A 115 -8.56 19.04 -1.22
N VAL A 116 -7.87 18.70 -2.31
CA VAL A 116 -6.99 17.53 -2.40
C VAL A 116 -5.55 18.02 -2.62
N SER A 117 -4.64 17.61 -1.73
CA SER A 117 -3.20 17.77 -1.94
C SER A 117 -2.65 16.53 -2.63
N PHE A 118 -1.90 16.73 -3.70
CA PHE A 118 -1.08 15.69 -4.30
C PHE A 118 0.38 15.99 -3.96
N GLN A 119 1.10 15.00 -3.42
CA GLN A 119 2.53 15.14 -3.22
C GLN A 119 3.20 14.97 -4.60
N VAL A 120 3.72 16.06 -5.15
CA VAL A 120 4.56 16.01 -6.34
C VAL A 120 5.91 15.44 -5.90
N PRO A 121 6.45 14.39 -6.55
CA PRO A 121 7.77 13.88 -6.19
C PRO A 121 8.83 14.97 -6.43
N ASP A 122 9.75 15.13 -5.47
CA ASP A 122 10.86 16.08 -5.59
C ASP A 122 11.64 15.83 -6.88
N HIS A 123 11.88 16.91 -7.63
CA HIS A 123 12.75 16.89 -8.78
C HIS A 123 14.15 16.49 -8.31
N PRO A 124 14.83 15.50 -8.93
CA PRO A 124 16.19 15.16 -8.53
C PRO A 124 17.09 16.37 -8.75
N GLN A 125 17.60 16.94 -7.66
CA GLN A 125 18.65 17.92 -7.73
C GLN A 125 19.96 17.26 -8.17
N GLY A 126 20.53 17.77 -9.25
CA GLY A 126 21.98 17.83 -9.45
C GLY A 126 22.56 16.84 -10.45
N VAL A 127 23.08 17.37 -11.56
CA VAL A 127 24.41 16.98 -12.06
C VAL A 127 25.22 18.26 -12.22
N THR A 128 26.18 18.46 -11.32
CA THR A 128 27.30 19.37 -11.48
C THR A 128 28.45 18.59 -12.12
N ARG A 129 28.87 19.06 -13.30
CA ARG A 129 30.16 18.92 -14.03
C ARG A 129 30.94 17.60 -14.00
N ALA A 130 31.34 17.17 -15.20
CA ALA A 130 32.75 17.19 -15.58
C ALA A 130 32.89 18.07 -16.82
#